data_AF-A0A2I0P4Y6-F1
#
_entry.id   AF-A0A2I0P4Y6-F1
#
_cell.length_a   1.000
_cell.length_b   1.000
_cell.length_c   1.000
_cell.angle_alpha   90.00
_cell.angle_beta   90.00
_cell.angle_gamma   90.00
#
_symmetry.space_group_name_H-M   'P 1'
#
loop_
_entity.id
_entity.type
_entity.pdbx_description
1 polymer ?
#
loop_
_entity_poly.entity_id
_entity_poly.type
_entity_poly.pdbx_seq_one_letter_code
_entity_poly.pdbx_strand_id
1 'polypeptide(L)'
;MRKQKLINALLYAVEHDNRIGRTKLLKFIFFVDLIYYNQRGTTLCGTTYIRMPKGPAEAAAFQLTSESNAYFDVKVPTANTHAERRAPGGSFRRNTYESYEYRPRSKADLTIFTPCERVLLWSVLQWMKFKKTDLISDITHYFRLWKEFSDGEDIPLEYFQLNRRERMYLEQSGLHADGFERTFCTGILPLSTEVAGALHPLNAERIATVEEVLDRFIAAYPLPALEIFYDAYLAWDDAYRSTLRHNPSHAPALATEGCDALCFVSHVVATHMIPAVCGEEQLQEFCNITEQRFNTRRDVIARDNPPSLPLDSDGRVSALVDMAMRISRDLACSESPAGRR
;
A
#
# COMPACT_ATOMS: atom_id res chain seq x y z
N MET A 1 -0.86 -8.80 14.49
CA MET A 1 0.03 -8.24 13.44
C MET A 1 -0.08 -6.72 13.31
N ARG A 2 -1.27 -6.13 13.08
CA ARG A 2 -1.43 -4.66 12.86
C ARG A 2 -0.86 -3.77 13.97
N LYS A 3 -1.11 -4.10 15.25
CA LYS A 3 -0.52 -3.37 16.39
C LYS A 3 1.01 -3.35 16.35
N GLN A 4 1.65 -4.45 15.94
CA GLN A 4 3.11 -4.53 15.80
C GLN A 4 3.59 -3.63 14.65
N LYS A 5 2.90 -3.65 13.50
CA LYS A 5 3.16 -2.72 12.39
C LYS A 5 3.01 -1.26 12.82
N LEU A 6 1.96 -0.92 13.57
CA LEU A 6 1.77 0.43 14.09
C LEU A 6 2.96 0.90 14.94
N ILE A 7 3.39 0.08 15.91
CA ILE A 7 4.53 0.41 16.78
C ILE A 7 5.81 0.60 15.96
N ASN A 8 6.10 -0.30 15.03
CA ASN A 8 7.33 -0.22 14.23
C ASN A 8 7.29 0.90 13.20
N ALA A 9 6.12 1.29 12.69
CA ALA A 9 5.95 2.47 11.85
C ALA A 9 6.25 3.76 12.64
N LEU A 10 5.74 3.86 13.88
CA LEU A 10 6.05 4.98 14.78
C LEU A 10 7.55 5.05 15.11
N LEU A 11 8.16 3.91 15.47
CA LEU A 11 9.61 3.84 15.73
C LEU A 11 10.41 4.27 14.50
N TYR A 12 10.04 3.75 13.32
CA TYR A 12 10.68 4.10 12.06
C TYR A 12 10.66 5.61 11.79
N ALA A 13 9.51 6.25 11.98
CA ALA A 13 9.37 7.69 11.79
C ALA A 13 10.25 8.51 12.75
N VAL A 14 10.28 8.14 14.04
CA VAL A 14 11.09 8.82 15.06
C VAL A 14 12.59 8.64 14.83
N GLU A 15 13.02 7.46 14.35
CA GLU A 15 14.43 7.19 14.02
C GLU A 15 14.94 8.03 12.85
N HIS A 16 14.09 8.28 11.85
CA HIS A 16 14.47 8.97 10.61
C HIS A 16 14.16 10.47 10.62
N ASP A 17 13.38 10.95 11.60
CA ASP A 17 13.13 12.36 11.91
C ASP A 17 13.08 12.58 13.42
N ASN A 18 14.24 12.86 14.02
CA ASN A 18 14.38 13.11 15.46
C ASN A 18 13.72 14.42 15.94
N ARG A 19 13.15 15.22 15.04
CA ARG A 19 12.40 16.44 15.34
C ARG A 19 10.91 16.29 15.03
N ILE A 20 10.45 15.08 14.73
CA ILE A 20 9.05 14.83 14.42
C ILE A 20 8.19 15.11 15.66
N GLY A 21 7.37 16.16 15.58
CA GLY A 21 6.40 16.47 16.63
C GLY A 21 5.20 15.54 16.59
N ARG A 22 4.46 15.46 17.71
CA ARG A 22 3.31 14.56 17.89
C ARG A 22 2.30 14.60 16.74
N THR A 23 1.89 15.81 16.34
CA THR A 23 0.91 15.97 15.26
C THR A 23 1.41 15.34 13.96
N LYS A 24 2.68 15.59 13.57
CA LYS A 24 3.25 14.95 12.39
C LYS A 24 3.31 13.43 12.55
N LEU A 25 3.67 12.93 13.72
CA LEU A 25 3.75 11.49 13.96
C LEU A 25 2.39 10.80 13.82
N LEU A 26 1.31 11.42 14.29
CA LEU A 26 -0.06 10.92 14.07
C LEU A 26 -0.49 11.02 12.61
N LYS A 27 -0.12 12.10 11.93
CA LYS A 27 -0.39 12.28 10.49
C LYS A 27 0.34 11.28 9.62
N PHE A 28 1.55 10.89 10.02
CA PHE A 28 2.32 9.87 9.32
C PHE A 28 1.54 8.56 9.25
N ILE A 29 1.05 8.07 10.39
CA ILE A 29 0.21 6.86 10.44
C ILE A 29 -1.06 7.03 9.62
N PHE A 30 -1.75 8.17 9.76
CA PHE A 30 -2.96 8.46 8.99
C PHE A 30 -2.74 8.39 7.48
N PHE A 31 -1.72 9.06 6.93
CA PHE A 31 -1.48 9.07 5.49
C PHE A 31 -1.01 7.71 4.96
N VAL A 32 -0.20 6.98 5.72
CA VAL A 32 0.19 5.60 5.39
C VAL A 32 -1.07 4.73 5.25
N ASP A 33 -1.96 4.76 6.23
CA ASP A 33 -3.20 3.98 6.17
C ASP A 33 -4.17 4.48 5.10
N LEU A 34 -4.25 5.79 4.87
CA LEU A 34 -5.12 6.36 3.84
C LEU A 34 -4.72 5.88 2.45
N ILE A 35 -3.42 5.95 2.12
CA ILE A 35 -2.90 5.48 0.84
C ILE A 35 -3.09 3.97 0.73
N TYR A 36 -2.67 3.21 1.75
CA TYR A 36 -2.78 1.76 1.74
C TYR A 36 -4.24 1.28 1.62
N TYR A 37 -5.19 1.94 2.29
CA TYR A 37 -6.62 1.63 2.18
C TYR A 37 -7.13 1.83 0.76
N ASN A 38 -6.75 2.92 0.10
CA ASN A 38 -7.18 3.17 -1.29
C ASN A 38 -6.56 2.19 -2.29
N GLN A 39 -5.39 1.61 -1.96
CA GLN A 39 -4.73 0.59 -2.76
C GLN A 39 -5.23 -0.85 -2.47
N ARG A 40 -5.58 -1.17 -1.22
CA ARG A 40 -5.80 -2.55 -0.74
C ARG A 40 -7.17 -2.82 -0.11
N GLY A 41 -7.99 -1.79 0.10
CA GLY A 41 -9.29 -1.91 0.77
C GLY A 41 -9.21 -2.14 2.30
N THR A 42 -8.03 -2.04 2.89
CA THR A 42 -7.81 -2.18 4.35
C THR A 42 -6.70 -1.25 4.80
N THR A 43 -6.63 -0.93 6.08
CA THR A 43 -5.51 -0.20 6.70
C THR A 43 -4.29 -1.12 6.94
N LEU A 44 -3.10 -0.51 6.98
CA LEU A 44 -1.83 -1.19 7.24
C LEU A 44 -1.57 -1.34 8.76
N CYS A 45 -1.74 -0.24 9.48
CA CYS A 45 -1.39 -0.09 10.89
C CYS A 45 -2.62 0.06 11.78
N GLY A 46 -3.49 1.03 11.44
CA GLY A 46 -4.55 1.53 12.28
C GLY A 46 -5.81 0.69 12.26
N THR A 47 -6.57 0.76 13.34
CA THR A 47 -7.84 0.02 13.45
C THR A 47 -9.01 0.92 13.80
N THR A 48 -8.76 1.95 14.61
CA THR A 48 -9.78 2.91 15.02
C THR A 48 -9.20 4.31 14.84
N TYR A 49 -9.90 5.14 14.08
CA TYR A 49 -9.52 6.53 13.85
C TYR A 49 -10.54 7.45 14.51
N ILE A 50 -10.05 8.47 15.20
CA ILE A 50 -10.86 9.47 15.88
C ILE A 50 -10.65 10.80 15.17
N ARG A 51 -11.73 11.54 14.92
CA ARG A 51 -11.65 12.91 14.42
C ARG A 51 -11.12 13.81 15.54
N MET A 52 -10.00 14.47 15.31
CA MET A 52 -9.40 15.42 16.25
C MET A 52 -9.29 16.83 15.64
N PRO A 53 -9.08 17.90 16.45
CA PRO A 53 -9.07 19.27 15.95
C PRO A 53 -7.93 19.58 14.97
N LYS A 54 -6.84 18.82 15.04
CA LYS A 54 -5.69 18.90 14.11
C LYS A 54 -5.74 17.79 13.07
N GLY A 55 -6.94 17.29 12.79
CA GLY A 55 -7.25 16.24 11.85
C GLY A 55 -7.27 14.83 12.47
N PRO A 56 -7.58 13.78 11.70
CA PRO A 56 -7.73 12.41 12.20
C PRO A 56 -6.47 11.90 12.90
N ALA A 57 -6.68 11.04 13.90
CA ALA A 57 -5.62 10.31 14.61
C ALA A 57 -6.05 8.87 14.88
N GLU A 58 -5.12 7.92 14.69
CA GLU A 58 -5.32 6.53 15.10
C GLU A 58 -5.28 6.46 16.64
N ALA A 59 -6.28 5.81 17.25
CA ALA A 59 -6.50 5.86 18.69
C ALA A 59 -5.32 5.29 19.51
N ALA A 60 -4.77 4.14 19.09
CA ALA A 60 -3.63 3.52 19.76
C ALA A 60 -2.34 4.33 19.52
N ALA A 61 -2.15 4.91 18.33
CA ALA A 61 -1.04 5.82 18.04
C ALA A 61 -1.12 7.07 18.91
N PHE A 62 -2.33 7.63 19.10
CA PHE A 62 -2.55 8.77 19.98
C PHE A 62 -2.13 8.46 21.41
N GLN A 63 -2.51 7.29 21.94
CA GLN A 63 -2.11 6.83 23.27
C GLN A 63 -0.58 6.62 23.36
N LEU A 64 0.00 5.85 22.44
CA LEU A 64 1.43 5.53 22.39
C LEU A 64 2.34 6.76 22.28
N THR A 65 1.83 7.88 21.77
CA THR A 65 2.58 9.12 21.58
C THR A 65 2.28 10.18 22.64
N SER A 66 1.42 9.89 23.62
CA SER A 66 1.03 10.82 24.69
C SER A 66 2.05 10.89 25.82
N GLU A 67 2.60 9.75 26.21
CA GLU A 67 3.44 9.59 27.40
C GLU A 67 4.48 8.50 27.21
N SER A 68 5.52 8.53 28.05
CA SER A 68 6.57 7.51 28.04
C SER A 68 5.98 6.13 28.28
N ASN A 69 6.48 5.15 27.53
CA ASN A 69 6.00 3.77 27.57
C ASN A 69 7.14 2.80 27.25
N ALA A 70 6.82 1.54 26.95
CA ALA A 70 7.81 0.52 26.63
C ALA A 70 8.66 0.84 25.39
N TYR A 71 8.14 1.65 24.46
CA TYR A 71 8.75 1.92 23.15
C TYR A 71 9.37 3.31 23.04
N PHE A 72 8.83 4.30 23.76
CA PHE A 72 9.27 5.70 23.69
C PHE A 72 9.52 6.29 25.06
N ASP A 73 10.58 7.07 25.17
CA ASP A 73 10.65 8.15 26.15
C ASP A 73 10.05 9.41 25.53
N VAL A 74 9.02 9.96 26.17
CA VAL A 74 8.29 11.14 25.69
C VAL A 74 8.52 12.29 26.66
N LYS A 75 9.14 13.36 26.17
CA LYS A 75 9.18 14.64 26.89
C LYS A 75 7.96 15.45 26.46
N VAL A 76 6.98 15.52 27.35
CA VAL A 76 5.74 16.29 27.13
C VAL A 76 6.04 17.78 27.30
N PRO A 77 5.46 18.67 26.47
CA PRO A 77 5.55 20.11 26.68
C PRO A 77 5.13 20.48 28.09
N THR A 78 6.00 21.15 28.84
CA THR A 78 5.54 21.76 30.10
C THR A 78 4.65 22.95 29.73
N ALA A 79 3.41 22.93 30.20
CA ALA A 79 2.53 24.09 30.09
C ALA A 79 3.13 25.21 30.94
N ASN A 80 3.94 26.06 30.32
CA ASN A 80 4.37 27.29 30.97
C ASN A 80 3.12 28.16 31.17
N THR A 81 2.55 28.12 32.37
CA THR A 81 1.63 29.12 32.92
C THR A 81 2.37 30.45 33.08
N HIS A 82 2.76 31.06 31.98
CA HIS A 82 3.04 32.48 31.96
C HIS A 82 1.78 33.17 31.49
N ALA A 83 0.97 33.54 32.48
CA ALA A 83 -0.04 34.57 32.35
C ALA A 83 0.55 35.72 31.51
N GLU A 84 -0.17 36.10 30.46
CA GLU A 84 0.14 37.20 29.57
C GLU A 84 0.31 38.50 30.39
N ARG A 85 1.50 38.77 30.91
CA ARG A 85 1.85 40.12 31.31
C ARG A 85 2.18 40.87 30.02
N ARG A 86 1.19 41.55 29.48
CA ARG A 86 1.37 42.61 28.46
C ARG A 86 2.37 43.62 29.03
N ALA A 87 3.61 43.57 28.56
CA ALA A 87 4.53 44.69 28.73
C ALA A 87 4.06 45.82 27.81
N PRO A 88 3.85 47.06 28.30
CA PRO A 88 3.56 48.19 27.43
C PRO A 88 4.82 48.48 26.60
N GLY A 89 4.73 48.32 25.27
CA GLY A 89 5.75 48.82 24.33
C GLY A 89 6.90 47.89 23.95
N GLY A 90 6.79 46.56 24.10
CA GLY A 90 7.86 45.61 23.75
C GLY A 90 7.46 44.61 22.66
N SER A 91 8.37 44.35 21.72
CA SER A 91 8.25 43.43 20.58
C SER A 91 7.62 42.07 20.92
N PHE A 92 6.87 41.50 19.95
CA PHE A 92 6.31 40.15 20.01
C PHE A 92 7.42 39.13 20.31
N ARG A 93 7.55 38.71 21.57
CA ARG A 93 8.32 37.51 21.90
C ARG A 93 7.57 36.33 21.27
N ARG A 94 8.17 35.68 20.27
CA ARG A 94 7.69 34.38 19.77
C ARG A 94 7.64 33.44 20.97
N ASN A 95 6.44 33.05 21.40
CA ASN A 95 6.28 31.93 22.33
C ASN A 95 6.90 30.70 21.67
N THR A 96 8.07 30.30 22.15
CA THR A 96 8.62 28.96 21.91
C THR A 96 7.79 28.01 22.76
N TYR A 97 6.63 27.59 22.24
CA TYR A 97 5.93 26.44 22.80
C TYR A 97 6.88 25.25 22.75
N GLU A 98 7.18 24.64 23.90
CA GLU A 98 7.86 23.36 23.93
C GLU A 98 7.03 22.36 23.12
N SER A 99 7.68 21.58 22.26
CA SER A 99 7.04 20.52 21.49
C SER A 99 7.32 19.18 22.14
N TYR A 100 6.46 18.19 21.90
CA TYR A 100 6.77 16.80 22.25
C TYR A 100 8.12 16.41 21.64
N GLU A 101 9.01 15.85 22.44
CA GLU A 101 10.25 15.20 21.98
C GLU A 101 10.15 13.70 22.25
N TYR A 102 10.58 12.91 21.27
CA TYR A 102 10.53 11.44 21.31
C TYR A 102 11.93 10.87 21.24
N ARG A 103 12.24 9.94 22.15
CA ARG A 103 13.44 9.10 22.05
C ARG A 103 13.02 7.63 21.98
N PRO A 104 13.39 6.90 20.91
CA PRO A 104 13.03 5.49 20.77
C PRO A 104 13.84 4.64 21.76
N ARG A 105 13.18 3.65 22.38
CA ARG A 105 13.81 2.68 23.30
C ARG A 105 14.31 1.42 22.60
N SER A 106 13.88 1.18 21.37
CA SER A 106 14.26 0.05 20.53
C SER A 106 14.36 0.49 19.07
N LYS A 107 15.05 -0.31 18.25
CA LYS A 107 15.03 -0.10 16.80
C LYS A 107 13.70 -0.56 16.19
N ALA A 108 13.26 0.11 15.12
CA ALA A 108 12.15 -0.35 14.29
C ALA A 108 12.51 -1.67 13.60
N ASP A 109 11.66 -2.67 13.79
CA ASP A 109 11.73 -3.92 13.04
C ASP A 109 11.01 -3.75 11.70
N LEU A 110 11.79 -3.56 10.64
CA LEU A 110 11.26 -3.42 9.29
C LEU A 110 10.95 -4.76 8.61
N THR A 111 11.38 -5.89 9.20
CA THR A 111 11.21 -7.22 8.59
C THR A 111 9.75 -7.65 8.51
N ILE A 112 8.89 -7.10 9.39
CA ILE A 112 7.45 -7.35 9.41
C ILE A 112 6.69 -6.64 8.27
N PHE A 113 7.34 -5.70 7.59
CA PHE A 113 6.76 -4.97 6.46
C PHE A 113 7.21 -5.58 5.14
N THR A 114 6.28 -5.64 4.19
CA THR A 114 6.59 -6.02 2.81
C THR A 114 7.43 -4.92 2.14
N PRO A 115 8.14 -5.20 1.03
CA PRO A 115 8.90 -4.19 0.31
C PRO A 115 8.06 -2.96 -0.08
N CYS A 116 6.86 -3.17 -0.63
CA CYS A 116 5.89 -2.10 -0.93
C CYS A 116 5.54 -1.27 0.31
N GLU A 117 5.25 -1.92 1.45
CA GLU A 117 4.93 -1.20 2.69
C GLU A 117 6.10 -0.36 3.21
N ARG A 118 7.34 -0.86 3.12
CA ARG A 118 8.54 -0.10 3.51
C ARG A 118 8.72 1.14 2.64
N VAL A 119 8.49 1.01 1.33
CA VAL A 119 8.53 2.13 0.40
C VAL A 119 7.44 3.14 0.74
N LEU A 120 6.21 2.70 1.03
CA LEU A 120 5.13 3.59 1.44
C LEU A 120 5.48 4.37 2.72
N LEU A 121 6.00 3.69 3.76
CA LEU A 121 6.47 4.35 4.99
C LEU A 121 7.54 5.40 4.67
N TRP A 122 8.52 5.06 3.83
CA TRP A 122 9.58 5.98 3.44
C TRP A 122 9.02 7.19 2.67
N SER A 123 8.18 6.96 1.66
CA SER A 123 7.62 8.02 0.80
C SER A 123 6.78 9.01 1.59
N VAL A 124 5.90 8.54 2.47
CA VAL A 124 5.09 9.43 3.32
C VAL A 124 6.00 10.21 4.26
N LEU A 125 7.00 9.58 4.88
CA LEU A 125 7.90 10.27 5.80
C LEU A 125 8.72 11.36 5.10
N GLN A 126 9.28 11.07 3.92
CA GLN A 126 10.04 12.06 3.15
C GLN A 126 9.15 13.24 2.73
N TRP A 127 7.93 12.95 2.28
CA TRP A 127 6.95 13.98 1.93
C TRP A 127 6.64 14.92 3.10
N MET A 128 6.58 14.40 4.33
CA MET A 128 6.28 15.19 5.54
C MET A 128 7.48 15.96 6.10
N LYS A 129 8.71 15.46 5.89
CA LYS A 129 9.93 15.92 6.56
C LYS A 129 10.11 17.44 6.48
N PHE A 130 9.96 18.01 5.30
CA PHE A 130 10.18 19.44 5.05
C PHE A 130 8.91 20.31 5.10
N LYS A 131 7.74 19.72 5.30
CA LYS A 131 6.48 20.47 5.35
C LYS A 131 6.18 20.99 6.75
N LYS A 132 5.48 22.12 6.85
CA LYS A 132 4.99 22.64 8.13
C LYS A 132 3.85 21.76 8.65
N THR A 133 3.77 21.59 9.96
CA THR A 133 2.72 20.78 10.61
C THR A 133 1.30 21.30 10.30
N ASP A 134 1.12 22.62 10.24
CA ASP A 134 -0.18 23.23 9.91
C ASP A 134 -0.61 22.87 8.49
N LEU A 135 0.30 22.97 7.51
CA LEU A 135 0.04 22.58 6.12
C LEU A 135 -0.40 21.11 6.01
N ILE A 136 0.27 20.21 6.74
CA ILE A 136 -0.09 18.78 6.76
C ILE A 136 -1.48 18.57 7.37
N SER A 137 -1.82 19.34 8.41
CA SER A 137 -3.13 19.27 9.07
C SER A 137 -4.24 19.79 8.14
N ASP A 138 -3.99 20.92 7.45
CA ASP A 138 -4.92 21.52 6.50
C ASP A 138 -5.28 20.57 5.36
N ILE A 139 -4.30 19.79 4.86
CA ILE A 139 -4.56 18.74 3.88
C ILE A 139 -5.57 17.72 4.43
N THR A 140 -5.41 17.28 5.68
CA THR A 140 -6.36 16.32 6.26
C THR A 140 -7.76 16.91 6.47
N HIS A 141 -7.87 18.23 6.65
CA HIS A 141 -9.15 18.92 6.78
C HIS A 141 -9.91 19.05 5.46
N TYR A 142 -9.26 18.75 4.32
CA TYR A 142 -9.93 18.71 3.03
C TYR A 142 -10.89 17.50 2.90
N PHE A 143 -10.56 16.39 3.54
CA PHE A 143 -11.28 15.12 3.36
C PHE A 143 -12.62 15.09 4.10
N ARG A 144 -13.60 14.37 3.53
CA ARG A 144 -14.91 14.10 4.11
C ARG A 144 -14.82 13.49 5.50
N LEU A 145 -13.88 12.55 5.68
CA LEU A 145 -13.61 11.87 6.94
C LEU A 145 -13.27 12.81 8.11
N TRP A 146 -12.91 14.06 7.82
CA TRP A 146 -12.71 15.09 8.85
C TRP A 146 -13.85 16.12 8.89
N LYS A 147 -14.45 16.43 7.74
CA LYS A 147 -15.51 17.44 7.61
C LYS A 147 -16.87 16.98 8.13
N GLU A 148 -17.16 15.69 8.02
CA GLU A 148 -18.49 15.12 8.31
C GLU A 148 -18.64 14.63 9.76
N PHE A 149 -17.55 14.63 10.54
CA PHE A 149 -17.51 14.13 11.92
C PHE A 149 -17.09 15.21 12.92
N SER A 150 -17.58 15.10 14.14
CA SER A 150 -17.30 15.99 15.27
C SER A 150 -16.07 15.53 16.06
N ASP A 151 -15.45 16.44 16.83
CA ASP A 151 -14.24 16.11 17.59
C ASP A 151 -14.54 15.02 18.63
N GLY A 152 -13.69 13.99 18.65
CA GLY A 152 -13.86 12.83 19.52
C GLY A 152 -14.72 11.71 18.94
N GLU A 153 -15.33 11.90 17.76
CA GLU A 153 -16.08 10.83 17.11
C GLU A 153 -15.17 9.85 16.37
N ASP A 154 -15.56 8.57 16.39
CA ASP A 154 -14.95 7.54 15.57
C ASP A 154 -15.27 7.77 14.10
N ILE A 155 -14.24 7.66 13.26
CA ILE A 155 -14.33 7.75 11.81
C ILE A 155 -14.50 6.32 11.27
N PRO A 156 -15.63 5.99 10.63
CA PRO A 156 -15.83 4.70 9.99
C PRO A 156 -14.80 4.46 8.89
N LEU A 157 -14.26 3.23 8.77
CA LEU A 157 -13.16 2.96 7.85
C LEU A 157 -13.55 3.11 6.38
N GLU A 158 -14.82 2.95 6.02
CA GLU A 158 -15.33 3.21 4.67
C GLU A 158 -15.10 4.66 4.21
N TYR A 159 -14.98 5.61 5.15
CA TYR A 159 -14.65 7.00 4.83
C TYR A 159 -13.20 7.20 4.40
N PHE A 160 -12.33 6.19 4.54
CA PHE A 160 -10.98 6.20 3.96
C PHE A 160 -11.03 5.97 2.44
N GLN A 161 -12.13 5.44 1.89
CA GLN A 161 -12.29 5.33 0.45
C GLN A 161 -12.47 6.72 -0.17
N LEU A 162 -11.39 7.24 -0.73
CA LEU A 162 -11.37 8.60 -1.27
C LEU A 162 -12.22 8.65 -2.54
N ASN A 163 -13.04 9.69 -2.67
CA ASN A 163 -13.71 9.97 -3.93
C ASN A 163 -12.74 10.62 -4.94
N ARG A 164 -13.16 10.77 -6.20
CA ARG A 164 -12.33 11.34 -7.27
C ARG A 164 -11.70 12.69 -6.92
N ARG A 165 -12.45 13.60 -6.28
CA ARG A 165 -11.94 14.94 -5.92
C ARG A 165 -10.89 14.86 -4.82
N GLU A 166 -11.10 14.00 -3.84
CA GLU A 166 -10.17 13.80 -2.74
C GLU A 166 -8.87 13.14 -3.19
N ARG A 167 -8.93 12.19 -4.12
CA ARG A 167 -7.74 11.59 -4.74
C ARG A 167 -6.93 12.62 -5.51
N MET A 168 -7.59 13.41 -6.37
CA MET A 168 -6.93 14.50 -7.10
C MET A 168 -6.27 15.51 -6.15
N TYR A 169 -6.93 15.85 -5.04
CA TYR A 169 -6.36 16.77 -4.06
C TYR A 169 -5.16 16.19 -3.31
N LEU A 170 -5.19 14.89 -2.97
CA LEU A 170 -4.07 14.19 -2.37
C LEU A 170 -2.85 14.19 -3.31
N GLU A 171 -3.06 13.91 -4.60
CA GLU A 171 -2.04 13.96 -5.65
C GLU A 171 -1.44 15.36 -5.80
N GLN A 172 -2.28 16.40 -5.88
CA GLN A 172 -1.83 17.80 -5.91
C GLN A 172 -1.04 18.19 -4.66
N SER A 173 -1.30 17.53 -3.53
CA SER A 173 -0.57 17.73 -2.28
C SER A 173 0.79 17.00 -2.28
N GLY A 174 1.05 16.13 -3.25
CA GLY A 174 2.30 15.38 -3.44
C GLY A 174 2.29 13.97 -2.87
N LEU A 175 1.12 13.39 -2.60
CA LEU A 175 0.97 11.98 -2.19
C LEU A 175 0.10 11.24 -3.22
N HIS A 176 0.48 10.00 -3.54
CA HIS A 176 -0.21 9.20 -4.54
C HIS A 176 -0.92 8.03 -3.87
N ALA A 177 -2.23 7.91 -4.11
CA ALA A 177 -3.06 6.79 -3.69
C ALA A 177 -3.88 6.19 -4.84
N ASP A 178 -3.77 6.76 -6.04
CA ASP A 178 -4.36 6.28 -7.28
C ASP A 178 -3.24 5.88 -8.24
N GLY A 179 -3.58 5.10 -9.27
CA GLY A 179 -2.60 4.57 -10.21
C GLY A 179 -2.95 3.17 -10.71
N PHE A 180 -2.03 2.59 -11.48
CA PHE A 180 -2.22 1.25 -12.03
C PHE A 180 -2.22 0.18 -10.93
N GLU A 181 -1.31 0.25 -9.96
CA GLU A 181 -1.25 -0.63 -8.79
C GLU A 181 -2.58 -0.67 -8.02
N ARG A 182 -3.24 0.48 -7.85
CA ARG A 182 -4.58 0.52 -7.25
C ARG A 182 -5.59 -0.18 -8.15
N THR A 183 -5.60 0.11 -9.44
CA THR A 183 -6.53 -0.50 -10.41
C THR A 183 -6.37 -2.02 -10.44
N PHE A 184 -5.13 -2.49 -10.49
CA PHE A 184 -4.77 -3.89 -10.41
C PHE A 184 -5.27 -4.53 -9.11
N CYS A 185 -4.90 -3.98 -7.96
CA CYS A 185 -5.24 -4.58 -6.66
C CYS A 185 -6.72 -4.55 -6.32
N THR A 186 -7.41 -3.46 -6.65
CA THR A 186 -8.86 -3.34 -6.42
C THR A 186 -9.68 -4.19 -7.38
N GLY A 187 -9.13 -4.60 -8.52
CA GLY A 187 -9.77 -5.59 -9.40
C GLY A 187 -9.46 -7.03 -9.00
N ILE A 188 -8.20 -7.37 -8.72
CA ILE A 188 -7.81 -8.77 -8.52
C ILE A 188 -8.14 -9.31 -7.13
N LEU A 189 -7.93 -8.53 -6.05
CA LEU A 189 -8.06 -9.05 -4.68
C LEU A 189 -9.49 -9.48 -4.31
N PRO A 190 -10.55 -8.69 -4.63
CA PRO A 190 -11.92 -9.11 -4.36
C PRO A 190 -12.29 -10.37 -5.16
N LEU A 191 -11.89 -10.40 -6.44
CA LEU A 191 -12.10 -11.53 -7.33
C LEU A 191 -11.43 -12.81 -6.81
N SER A 192 -10.16 -12.72 -6.37
CA SER A 192 -9.45 -13.86 -5.77
C SER A 192 -10.14 -14.38 -4.51
N THR A 193 -10.68 -13.48 -3.68
CA THR A 193 -11.40 -13.82 -2.45
C THR A 193 -12.71 -14.54 -2.77
N GLU A 194 -13.46 -14.05 -3.75
CA GLU A 194 -14.68 -14.70 -4.23
C GLU A 194 -14.41 -16.10 -4.79
N VAL A 195 -13.35 -16.23 -5.60
CA VAL A 195 -12.95 -17.49 -6.21
C VAL A 195 -12.45 -18.50 -5.17
N ALA A 196 -11.73 -18.05 -4.14
CA ALA A 196 -11.25 -18.93 -3.07
C ALA A 196 -12.38 -19.58 -2.27
N GLY A 197 -13.52 -18.90 -2.13
CA GLY A 197 -14.72 -19.42 -1.47
C GLY A 197 -15.64 -20.25 -2.37
N ALA A 198 -15.33 -20.37 -3.66
CA ALA A 198 -16.16 -21.06 -4.63
C ALA A 198 -16.00 -22.59 -4.56
N LEU A 199 -17.04 -23.33 -4.92
CA LEU A 199 -16.92 -24.77 -5.17
C LEU A 199 -16.05 -24.98 -6.41
N HIS A 200 -15.11 -25.92 -6.32
CA HIS A 200 -14.21 -26.32 -7.39
C HIS A 200 -14.82 -27.54 -8.14
N PRO A 201 -14.79 -27.61 -9.50
CA PRO A 201 -14.22 -26.67 -10.48
C PRO A 201 -15.00 -25.36 -10.64
N LEU A 202 -14.29 -24.27 -10.98
CA LEU A 202 -14.92 -23.00 -11.30
C LEU A 202 -15.77 -23.14 -12.57
N ASN A 203 -16.95 -22.52 -12.58
CA ASN A 203 -17.80 -22.50 -13.77
C ASN A 203 -17.20 -21.59 -14.87
N ALA A 204 -17.63 -21.79 -16.12
CA ALA A 204 -17.11 -21.06 -17.27
C ALA A 204 -17.33 -19.54 -17.17
N GLU A 205 -18.43 -19.11 -16.57
CA GLU A 205 -18.75 -17.69 -16.37
C GLU A 205 -17.71 -17.01 -15.46
N ARG A 206 -17.38 -17.62 -14.32
CA ARG A 206 -16.37 -17.11 -13.38
C ARG A 206 -14.98 -17.05 -14.02
N ILE A 207 -14.62 -18.07 -14.80
CA ILE A 207 -13.36 -18.09 -15.54
C ILE A 207 -13.31 -16.91 -16.51
N ALA A 208 -14.39 -16.66 -17.28
CA ALA A 208 -14.45 -15.54 -18.20
C ALA A 208 -14.32 -14.18 -17.48
N THR A 209 -14.95 -14.00 -16.31
CA THR A 209 -14.80 -12.78 -15.50
C THR A 209 -13.36 -12.55 -15.06
N VAL A 210 -12.65 -13.61 -14.66
CA VAL A 210 -11.23 -13.51 -14.30
C VAL A 210 -10.40 -13.08 -15.51
N GLU A 211 -10.57 -13.77 -16.65
CA GLU A 211 -9.79 -13.46 -17.85
C GLU A 211 -10.03 -12.02 -18.34
N GLU A 212 -11.28 -11.55 -18.29
CA GLU A 212 -11.60 -10.15 -18.63
C GLU A 212 -10.89 -9.13 -17.72
N VAL A 213 -10.73 -9.46 -16.43
CA VAL A 213 -9.97 -8.61 -15.49
C VAL A 213 -8.48 -8.61 -15.84
N LEU A 214 -7.89 -9.79 -16.13
CA LEU A 214 -6.47 -9.93 -16.47
C LEU A 214 -6.13 -9.24 -17.80
N ASP A 215 -6.94 -9.44 -18.84
CA ASP A 215 -6.74 -8.81 -20.15
C ASP A 215 -6.83 -7.28 -20.06
N ARG A 216 -7.76 -6.76 -19.25
CA ARG A 216 -7.84 -5.31 -18.98
C ARG A 216 -6.59 -4.78 -18.28
N PHE A 217 -5.93 -5.57 -17.44
CA PHE A 217 -4.70 -5.14 -16.79
C PHE A 217 -3.54 -5.08 -17.77
N ILE A 218 -3.39 -6.07 -18.64
CA ILE A 218 -2.34 -6.06 -19.68
C ILE A 218 -2.49 -4.82 -20.56
N ALA A 219 -3.71 -4.55 -21.06
CA ALA A 219 -3.98 -3.40 -21.92
C ALA A 219 -3.80 -2.04 -21.22
N ALA A 220 -3.97 -1.99 -19.90
CA ALA A 220 -3.88 -0.76 -19.11
C ALA A 220 -2.53 -0.56 -18.43
N TYR A 221 -1.58 -1.49 -18.59
CA TYR A 221 -0.34 -1.49 -17.83
C TYR A 221 0.58 -0.33 -18.27
N PRO A 222 1.02 0.56 -17.35
CA PRO A 222 1.78 1.76 -17.71
C PRO A 222 3.26 1.48 -17.99
N LEU A 223 3.78 2.03 -19.11
CA LEU A 223 5.22 2.19 -19.36
C LEU A 223 5.77 3.40 -18.57
N PRO A 224 7.02 3.35 -18.04
CA PRO A 224 8.06 2.31 -18.17
C PRO A 224 8.08 1.25 -17.04
N ALA A 225 7.21 1.36 -16.03
CA ALA A 225 7.14 0.36 -14.95
C ALA A 225 6.79 -1.04 -15.49
N LEU A 226 6.01 -1.08 -16.59
CA LEU A 226 5.74 -2.28 -17.39
C LEU A 226 7.03 -2.95 -17.86
N GLU A 227 7.96 -2.22 -18.49
CA GLU A 227 9.17 -2.82 -19.09
C GLU A 227 10.03 -3.57 -18.06
N ILE A 228 10.18 -3.03 -16.85
CA ILE A 228 11.04 -3.62 -15.83
C ILE A 228 10.37 -4.83 -15.15
N PHE A 229 9.05 -4.79 -14.95
CA PHE A 229 8.32 -5.84 -14.23
C PHE A 229 7.67 -6.89 -15.14
N TYR A 230 7.78 -6.75 -16.46
CA TYR A 230 6.96 -7.51 -17.39
C TYR A 230 7.09 -9.02 -17.24
N ASP A 231 8.32 -9.53 -17.17
CA ASP A 231 8.56 -10.97 -17.03
C ASP A 231 8.03 -11.50 -15.69
N ALA A 232 8.23 -10.75 -14.61
CA ALA A 232 7.69 -11.08 -13.30
C ALA A 232 6.15 -11.06 -13.28
N TYR A 233 5.52 -10.13 -14.02
CA TYR A 233 4.07 -10.10 -14.21
C TYR A 233 3.58 -11.33 -14.97
N LEU A 234 4.21 -11.70 -16.10
CA LEU A 234 3.81 -12.88 -16.87
C LEU A 234 3.97 -14.17 -16.04
N ALA A 235 5.05 -14.29 -15.27
CA ALA A 235 5.25 -15.41 -14.37
C ALA A 235 4.17 -15.46 -13.25
N TRP A 236 3.80 -14.30 -12.70
CA TRP A 236 2.69 -14.19 -11.75
C TRP A 236 1.36 -14.62 -12.36
N ASP A 237 1.07 -14.13 -13.56
CA ASP A 237 -0.17 -14.34 -14.29
C ASP A 237 -0.37 -15.83 -14.64
N ASP A 238 0.69 -16.48 -15.16
CA ASP A 238 0.74 -17.93 -15.38
C ASP A 238 0.50 -18.72 -14.07
N ALA A 239 1.17 -18.33 -12.97
CA ALA A 239 1.01 -18.97 -11.67
C ALA A 239 -0.40 -18.76 -11.10
N TYR A 240 -0.98 -17.59 -11.30
CA TYR A 240 -2.31 -17.22 -10.82
C TYR A 240 -3.37 -18.03 -11.55
N ARG A 241 -3.31 -18.10 -12.89
CA ARG A 241 -4.20 -18.97 -13.67
C ARG A 241 -4.08 -20.44 -13.29
N SER A 242 -2.86 -20.95 -13.09
CA SER A 242 -2.65 -22.32 -12.59
C SER A 242 -3.31 -22.53 -11.23
N THR A 243 -3.18 -21.56 -10.33
CA THR A 243 -3.83 -21.59 -9.00
C THR A 243 -5.35 -21.64 -9.12
N LEU A 244 -5.96 -20.85 -10.01
CA LEU A 244 -7.40 -20.87 -10.23
C LEU A 244 -7.91 -22.22 -10.77
N ARG A 245 -7.11 -22.88 -11.61
CA ARG A 245 -7.45 -24.19 -12.20
C ARG A 245 -7.34 -25.34 -11.23
N HIS A 246 -6.40 -25.29 -10.29
CA HIS A 246 -6.03 -26.47 -9.50
C HIS A 246 -6.20 -26.30 -8.00
N ASN A 247 -6.09 -25.08 -7.49
CA ASN A 247 -6.16 -24.80 -6.05
C ASN A 247 -6.67 -23.38 -5.75
N PRO A 248 -7.96 -23.08 -6.02
CA PRO A 248 -8.52 -21.73 -5.88
C PRO A 248 -8.33 -21.09 -4.51
N SER A 249 -8.24 -21.89 -3.44
CA SER A 249 -8.09 -21.38 -2.07
C SER A 249 -6.78 -20.61 -1.86
N HIS A 250 -5.78 -20.80 -2.72
CA HIS A 250 -4.49 -20.09 -2.67
C HIS A 250 -4.46 -18.81 -3.52
N ALA A 251 -5.50 -18.57 -4.33
CA ALA A 251 -5.58 -17.38 -5.19
C ALA A 251 -5.42 -16.04 -4.41
N PRO A 252 -6.02 -15.84 -3.22
CA PRO A 252 -5.87 -14.59 -2.48
C PRO A 252 -4.44 -14.30 -2.05
N ALA A 253 -3.70 -15.34 -1.64
CA ALA A 253 -2.30 -15.20 -1.23
C ALA A 253 -1.43 -14.80 -2.43
N LEU A 254 -1.60 -15.46 -3.58
CA LEU A 254 -0.84 -15.16 -4.78
C LEU A 254 -1.19 -13.78 -5.37
N ALA A 255 -2.47 -13.39 -5.33
CA ALA A 255 -2.89 -12.04 -5.71
C ALA A 255 -2.29 -10.96 -4.81
N THR A 256 -2.24 -11.21 -3.49
CA THR A 256 -1.59 -10.29 -2.54
C THR A 256 -0.12 -10.10 -2.86
N GLU A 257 0.59 -11.18 -3.20
CA GLU A 257 2.00 -11.10 -3.59
C GLU A 257 2.24 -10.38 -4.91
N GLY A 258 1.40 -10.61 -5.92
CA GLY A 258 1.46 -9.86 -7.18
C GLY A 258 1.25 -8.36 -6.94
N CYS A 259 0.25 -8.02 -6.12
CA CYS A 259 -0.02 -6.66 -5.69
C CYS A 259 1.16 -6.00 -4.94
N ASP A 260 1.82 -6.73 -4.04
CA ASP A 260 2.99 -6.24 -3.31
C ASP A 260 4.17 -5.97 -4.23
N ALA A 261 4.41 -6.86 -5.19
CA ALA A 261 5.48 -6.72 -6.15
C ALA A 261 5.24 -5.52 -7.09
N LEU A 262 4.03 -5.43 -7.65
CA LEU A 262 3.63 -4.32 -8.51
C LEU A 262 3.75 -2.97 -7.80
N CYS A 263 3.19 -2.87 -6.59
CA CYS A 263 3.26 -1.66 -5.77
C CYS A 263 4.72 -1.23 -5.52
N PHE A 264 5.60 -2.18 -5.19
CA PHE A 264 7.01 -1.88 -4.97
C PHE A 264 7.66 -1.29 -6.22
N VAL A 265 7.51 -1.94 -7.39
CA VAL A 265 8.11 -1.47 -8.63
C VAL A 265 7.54 -0.11 -9.03
N SER A 266 6.22 0.07 -9.02
CA SER A 266 5.57 1.34 -9.34
C SER A 266 6.12 2.50 -8.50
N HIS A 267 6.25 2.32 -7.18
CA HIS A 267 6.77 3.37 -6.33
C HIS A 267 8.26 3.65 -6.54
N VAL A 268 9.10 2.63 -6.74
CA VAL A 268 10.53 2.84 -7.01
C VAL A 268 10.74 3.59 -8.33
N VAL A 269 9.97 3.25 -9.37
CA VAL A 269 10.00 3.94 -10.67
C VAL A 269 9.48 5.37 -10.55
N ALA A 270 8.34 5.59 -9.90
CA ALA A 270 7.72 6.91 -9.76
C ALA A 270 8.58 7.90 -8.94
N THR A 271 9.44 7.39 -8.07
CA THR A 271 10.35 8.21 -7.25
C THR A 271 11.69 8.50 -7.92
N HIS A 272 11.88 8.08 -9.18
CA HIS A 272 13.17 8.11 -9.89
C HIS A 272 14.29 7.41 -9.11
N MET A 273 13.98 6.21 -8.60
CA MET A 273 14.78 5.44 -7.64
C MET A 273 14.80 6.09 -6.26
N ILE A 274 14.80 5.26 -5.21
CA ILE A 274 14.80 5.74 -3.84
C ILE A 274 16.25 5.84 -3.37
N PRO A 275 16.81 7.06 -3.17
CA PRO A 275 18.20 7.20 -2.75
C PRO A 275 18.43 6.44 -1.44
N ALA A 276 19.41 5.54 -1.44
CA ALA A 276 19.77 4.62 -0.35
C ALA A 276 18.82 3.44 -0.04
N VAL A 277 17.72 3.23 -0.80
CA VAL A 277 16.81 2.09 -0.57
C VAL A 277 16.76 1.13 -1.76
N CYS A 278 16.69 1.61 -2.99
CA CYS A 278 16.67 0.76 -4.18
C CYS A 278 17.15 1.54 -5.41
N GLY A 279 18.27 1.11 -5.99
CA GLY A 279 18.72 1.53 -7.32
C GLY A 279 18.23 0.58 -8.41
N GLU A 280 18.67 0.81 -9.64
CA GLU A 280 18.24 0.04 -10.83
C GLU A 280 18.66 -1.44 -10.73
N GLU A 281 19.89 -1.72 -10.32
CA GLU A 281 20.37 -3.11 -10.14
C GLU A 281 19.56 -3.86 -9.06
N GLN A 282 19.26 -3.21 -7.93
CA GLN A 282 18.44 -3.83 -6.88
C GLN A 282 16.99 -4.04 -7.32
N LEU A 283 16.46 -3.14 -8.15
CA LEU A 283 15.12 -3.27 -8.72
C LEU A 283 15.06 -4.44 -9.70
N GLN A 284 16.07 -4.58 -10.57
CA GLN A 284 16.16 -5.70 -11.50
C GLN A 284 16.30 -7.03 -10.76
N GLU A 285 17.17 -7.10 -9.75
CA GLU A 285 17.33 -8.30 -8.94
C GLU A 285 16.03 -8.68 -8.22
N PHE A 286 15.29 -7.69 -7.69
CA PHE A 286 13.98 -7.92 -7.12
C PHE A 286 13.00 -8.52 -8.14
N CYS A 287 12.98 -8.02 -9.38
CA CYS A 287 12.11 -8.54 -10.43
C CYS A 287 12.48 -9.98 -10.80
N ASN A 288 13.77 -10.28 -10.97
CA ASN A 288 14.26 -11.62 -11.29
C ASN A 288 13.91 -12.64 -10.18
N ILE A 289 14.16 -12.29 -8.91
CA ILE A 289 13.79 -13.16 -7.76
C ILE A 289 12.28 -13.36 -7.71
N THR A 290 11.51 -12.31 -7.99
CA THR A 290 10.04 -12.36 -7.98
C THR A 290 9.51 -13.26 -9.08
N GLU A 291 10.03 -13.14 -10.30
CA GLU A 291 9.71 -14.00 -11.44
C GLU A 291 10.01 -15.48 -11.11
N GLN A 292 11.23 -15.77 -10.64
CA GLN A 292 11.63 -17.13 -10.29
C GLN A 292 10.73 -17.75 -9.23
N ARG A 293 10.32 -16.95 -8.23
CA ARG A 293 9.40 -17.39 -7.18
C ARG A 293 8.02 -17.73 -7.75
N PHE A 294 7.47 -16.93 -8.66
CA PHE A 294 6.18 -17.23 -9.28
C PHE A 294 6.24 -18.45 -10.19
N ASN A 295 7.29 -18.58 -10.99
CA ASN A 295 7.56 -19.78 -11.79
C ASN A 295 7.65 -21.04 -10.91
N THR A 296 8.38 -20.97 -9.80
CA THR A 296 8.49 -22.09 -8.85
C THR A 296 7.12 -22.48 -8.28
N ARG A 297 6.26 -21.52 -7.94
CA ARG A 297 4.90 -21.80 -7.46
C ARG A 297 4.05 -22.48 -8.52
N ARG A 298 4.06 -21.98 -9.74
CA ARG A 298 3.36 -22.60 -10.87
C ARG A 298 3.79 -24.06 -11.02
N ASP A 299 5.09 -24.32 -10.99
CA ASP A 299 5.66 -25.65 -11.17
C ASP A 299 5.33 -26.60 -9.99
N VAL A 300 5.21 -26.07 -8.76
CA VAL A 300 4.69 -26.84 -7.60
C VAL A 300 3.22 -27.21 -7.84
N ILE A 301 2.37 -26.25 -8.21
CA ILE A 301 0.94 -26.49 -8.45
C ILE A 301 0.73 -27.54 -9.55
N ALA A 302 1.50 -27.44 -10.64
CA ALA A 302 1.43 -28.36 -11.77
C ALA A 302 1.91 -29.78 -11.41
N ARG A 303 2.92 -29.90 -10.53
CA ARG A 303 3.39 -31.20 -10.03
C ARG A 303 2.37 -31.87 -9.11
N ASP A 304 1.73 -31.09 -8.25
CA ASP A 304 0.74 -31.60 -7.30
C ASP A 304 -0.60 -31.95 -7.97
N ASN A 305 -0.87 -31.38 -9.15
CA ASN A 305 -2.07 -31.61 -9.94
C ASN A 305 -1.71 -32.00 -11.38
N PRO A 306 -1.13 -33.20 -11.60
CA PRO A 306 -0.79 -33.65 -12.93
C PRO A 306 -2.07 -33.71 -13.78
N PRO A 307 -2.02 -33.31 -15.07
CA PRO A 307 -3.19 -33.28 -15.93
C PRO A 307 -3.85 -34.67 -15.94
N SER A 308 -5.12 -34.72 -15.52
CA SER A 308 -5.95 -35.91 -15.66
C SER A 308 -6.11 -36.23 -17.15
N LEU A 309 -5.95 -37.51 -17.51
CA LEU A 309 -6.34 -38.01 -18.83
C LEU A 309 -7.80 -37.60 -19.13
N PRO A 310 -8.11 -37.22 -20.37
CA PRO A 310 -9.30 -36.44 -20.67
C PRO A 310 -10.57 -37.25 -20.41
N LEU A 311 -11.38 -36.80 -19.45
CA LEU A 311 -12.78 -37.19 -19.27
C LEU A 311 -13.66 -36.00 -19.70
N ASP A 312 -13.92 -35.98 -21.01
CA ASP A 312 -14.99 -35.38 -21.84
C ASP A 312 -15.86 -34.18 -21.39
N SER A 313 -15.51 -33.45 -20.33
CA SER A 313 -16.18 -32.20 -19.94
C SER A 313 -15.20 -31.11 -19.50
N ASP A 314 -14.06 -31.48 -18.89
CA ASP A 314 -12.97 -30.55 -18.54
C ASP A 314 -12.18 -30.05 -19.75
N GLY A 315 -12.17 -30.82 -20.85
CA GLY A 315 -11.40 -30.49 -22.05
C GLY A 315 -11.84 -29.20 -22.75
N ARG A 316 -13.12 -28.82 -22.64
CA ARG A 316 -13.62 -27.55 -23.22
C ARG A 316 -13.22 -26.34 -22.40
N VAL A 317 -13.18 -26.47 -21.08
CA VAL A 317 -12.75 -25.39 -20.18
C VAL A 317 -11.24 -25.21 -20.30
N SER A 318 -10.46 -26.28 -20.26
CA SER A 318 -9.02 -26.22 -20.55
C SER A 318 -8.73 -25.64 -21.94
N ALA A 319 -9.47 -26.03 -22.98
CA ALA A 319 -9.27 -25.49 -24.32
C ALA A 319 -9.63 -24.00 -24.43
N LEU A 320 -10.67 -23.53 -23.74
CA LEU A 320 -11.03 -22.11 -23.72
C LEU A 320 -9.99 -21.27 -22.99
N VAL A 321 -9.49 -21.73 -21.84
CA VAL A 321 -8.42 -21.02 -21.13
C VAL A 321 -7.12 -21.08 -21.94
N ASP A 322 -6.78 -22.21 -22.57
CA ASP A 322 -5.57 -22.31 -23.42
C ASP A 322 -5.68 -21.44 -24.69
N MET A 323 -6.89 -21.23 -25.22
CA MET A 323 -7.14 -20.30 -26.32
C MET A 323 -7.02 -18.84 -25.86
N ALA A 324 -7.59 -18.49 -24.69
CA ALA A 324 -7.40 -17.18 -24.08
C ALA A 324 -5.93 -16.89 -23.76
N MET A 325 -5.19 -17.89 -23.26
CA MET A 325 -3.75 -17.84 -23.00
C MET A 325 -2.93 -17.53 -24.25
N ARG A 326 -3.32 -18.06 -25.41
CA ARG A 326 -2.69 -17.71 -26.69
C ARG A 326 -3.01 -16.29 -27.11
N ILE A 327 -4.27 -15.88 -27.02
CA ILE A 327 -4.71 -14.54 -27.42
C ILE A 327 -4.05 -13.46 -26.55
N SER A 328 -4.00 -13.64 -25.23
CA SER A 328 -3.38 -12.71 -24.29
C SER A 328 -1.88 -12.56 -24.56
N ARG A 329 -1.17 -13.68 -24.86
CA ARG A 329 0.25 -13.67 -25.27
C ARG A 329 0.47 -13.04 -26.65
N ASP A 330 -0.42 -13.27 -27.60
CA ASP A 330 -0.30 -12.71 -28.95
C ASP A 330 -0.55 -11.19 -28.93
N LEU A 331 -1.50 -10.71 -28.12
CA LEU A 331 -1.73 -9.28 -27.89
C LEU A 331 -0.50 -8.62 -27.25
N ALA A 332 0.03 -9.23 -26.19
CA ALA A 332 1.29 -8.86 -25.55
C ALA A 332 2.48 -8.76 -26.52
N CYS A 333 2.64 -9.74 -27.41
CA CYS A 333 3.69 -9.76 -28.41
C CYS A 333 3.49 -8.72 -29.54
N SER A 334 2.24 -8.35 -29.83
CA SER A 334 1.91 -7.40 -30.89
C SER A 334 2.09 -5.94 -30.50
N GLU A 335 2.06 -5.63 -29.19
CA GLU A 335 2.24 -4.26 -28.66
C GLU A 335 3.66 -3.97 -28.15
N SER A 336 4.53 -4.99 -28.07
CA SER A 336 5.96 -4.76 -27.80
C SER A 336 6.61 -4.12 -29.03
N PRO A 337 7.21 -2.90 -28.91
CA PRO A 337 7.99 -2.35 -30.01
C PRO A 337 9.15 -3.31 -30.29
N ALA A 338 9.31 -3.66 -31.56
CA ALA A 338 10.21 -4.68 -32.02
C ALA A 338 11.60 -4.61 -31.36
N GLY A 339 11.91 -5.62 -30.54
CA GLY A 339 13.28 -5.97 -30.18
C GLY A 339 13.51 -6.24 -28.70
N ARG A 340 13.38 -7.51 -28.30
CA ARG A 340 14.53 -8.42 -28.10
C ARG A 340 14.04 -9.83 -27.82
N ARG A 341 14.73 -10.78 -28.46
CA ARG A 341 14.77 -12.20 -28.10
C ARG A 341 15.69 -12.41 -26.92
#